data_AF-A0A3B9CT63-F1
#
_entry.id   AF-A0A3B9CT63-F1
#
_cell.length_a   1.000
_cell.length_b   1.000
_cell.length_c   1.000
_cell.angle_alpha   90.00
_cell.angle_beta   90.00
_cell.angle_gamma   90.00
#
_symmetry.space_group_name_H-M   'P 1'
#
loop_
_entity.id
_entity.type
_entity.pdbx_description
1 polymer ?
#
loop_
_entity_poly.entity_id
_entity_poly.type
_entity_poly.pdbx_seq_one_letter_code
_entity_poly.pdbx_strand_id
1 'polypeptide(L)'
;ADDSTLVGLTATAGSSAKSVSMESLMWESEIRVPLWIRIPGQEAVRLQTLTTSADLVTCLQEWMSDAAVTDLNLLKPAETPPVIVVQTATAVGVRTPEFLFVRQPETEYSDEQTALYAKPEDAWNVNDVSAEYIESAERLDALCPRGLTKTSDGK
;
A
#
# COMPACT_ATOMS: atom_id res chain seq x y z
N ALA A 1 3.98 12.58 28.97
CA ALA A 1 3.27 13.27 27.89
C ALA A 1 2.02 13.87 28.52
N ASP A 2 1.69 15.12 28.18
CA ASP A 2 0.36 15.63 28.51
C ASP A 2 -0.71 14.73 27.86
N ASP A 3 -1.93 14.78 28.37
CA ASP A 3 -3.06 14.00 27.85
C ASP A 3 -3.67 14.66 26.59
N SER A 4 -2.89 15.47 25.87
CA SER A 4 -3.26 16.15 24.63
C SER A 4 -2.30 15.86 23.46
N THR A 5 -1.24 15.07 23.70
CA THR A 5 -0.22 14.79 22.69
C THR A 5 -0.62 13.58 21.84
N LEU A 6 -0.81 13.79 20.54
CA LEU A 6 -0.84 12.72 19.55
C LEU A 6 0.58 12.22 19.27
N VAL A 7 0.79 10.91 19.30
CA VAL A 7 2.09 10.28 18.98
C VAL A 7 1.91 9.31 17.82
N GLY A 8 2.62 9.54 16.72
CA GLY A 8 2.69 8.64 15.57
C GLY A 8 4.07 7.98 15.46
N LEU A 9 4.10 6.68 15.22
CA LEU A 9 5.33 5.93 14.91
C LEU A 9 5.12 5.12 13.63
N THR A 10 5.99 5.34 12.64
CA THR A 10 5.95 4.66 11.35
C THR A 10 7.34 4.48 10.76
N ALA A 11 7.46 3.66 9.73
CA ALA A 11 8.64 3.58 8.88
C ALA A 11 8.40 4.33 7.56
N THR A 12 9.47 4.86 6.96
CA THR A 12 9.38 5.58 5.67
C THR A 12 9.33 4.64 4.47
N ALA A 13 9.88 3.43 4.62
CA ALA A 13 9.87 2.40 3.61
C ALA A 13 9.94 1.01 4.27
N GLY A 14 9.42 0.01 3.58
CA GLY A 14 9.68 -1.38 3.90
C GLY A 14 11.08 -1.82 3.46
N SER A 15 11.42 -3.07 3.73
CA SER A 15 12.68 -3.68 3.31
C SER A 15 12.46 -5.15 2.96
N SER A 16 13.17 -5.60 1.93
CA SER A 16 13.26 -7.00 1.54
C SER A 16 14.72 -7.46 1.54
N ALA A 17 14.92 -8.78 1.62
CA ALA A 17 16.19 -9.37 1.22
C ALA A 17 16.29 -9.35 -0.31
N LYS A 18 17.46 -8.98 -0.85
CA LYS A 18 17.71 -8.93 -2.30
C LYS A 18 17.24 -10.21 -2.98
N SER A 19 16.29 -10.09 -3.89
CA SER A 19 15.81 -11.18 -4.74
C SER A 19 15.57 -10.66 -6.17
N VAL A 20 15.51 -11.59 -7.12
CA VAL A 20 15.69 -11.32 -8.56
C VAL A 20 14.54 -11.89 -9.41
N SER A 21 13.49 -12.48 -8.81
CA SER A 21 12.35 -13.09 -9.52
C SER A 21 11.12 -12.18 -9.55
N MET A 22 10.16 -12.42 -10.45
CA MET A 22 8.88 -11.69 -10.51
C MET A 22 8.10 -11.79 -9.18
N GLU A 23 8.10 -12.96 -8.56
CA GLU A 23 7.54 -13.23 -7.22
C GLU A 23 8.19 -12.35 -6.13
N SER A 24 9.38 -11.81 -6.41
CA SER A 24 10.06 -10.85 -5.54
C SER A 24 9.77 -9.39 -5.80
N LEU A 25 9.07 -9.05 -6.88
CA LEU A 25 8.67 -7.68 -7.12
C LEU A 25 7.54 -7.31 -6.18
N MET A 26 7.71 -6.18 -5.48
CA MET A 26 6.69 -5.63 -4.59
C MET A 26 6.27 -6.60 -3.48
N TRP A 27 7.25 -7.14 -2.76
CA TRP A 27 6.95 -7.85 -1.53
C TRP A 27 6.12 -6.98 -0.60
N GLU A 28 5.16 -7.60 0.10
CA GLU A 28 4.38 -6.87 1.10
C GLU A 28 5.31 -6.22 2.14
N SER A 29 6.48 -6.82 2.43
CA SER A 29 7.49 -6.25 3.32
C SER A 29 8.19 -4.99 2.79
N GLU A 30 8.13 -4.70 1.49
CA GLU A 30 8.64 -3.45 0.88
C GLU A 30 7.57 -2.35 0.89
N ILE A 31 6.31 -2.72 0.72
CA ILE A 31 5.18 -1.79 0.57
C ILE A 31 4.58 -1.44 1.93
N ARG A 32 4.46 -2.42 2.82
CA ARG A 32 3.78 -2.28 4.10
C ARG A 32 4.74 -1.82 5.17
N VAL A 33 4.40 -0.72 5.80
CA VAL A 33 5.09 -0.20 6.99
C VAL A 33 4.19 -0.32 8.22
N PRO A 34 4.76 -0.55 9.41
CA PRO A 34 3.98 -0.45 10.64
C PRO A 34 3.55 1.01 10.84
N LEU A 35 2.31 1.23 11.25
CA LEU A 35 1.80 2.54 11.66
C LEU A 35 1.11 2.37 13.02
N TRP A 36 1.66 3.04 14.03
CA TRP A 36 1.05 3.14 15.35
C TRP A 36 0.71 4.60 15.63
N ILE A 37 -0.52 4.84 16.04
CA ILE A 37 -1.00 6.18 16.41
C ILE A 37 -1.60 6.07 17.81
N ARG A 38 -1.11 6.90 18.73
CA ARG A 38 -1.70 7.09 20.05
C ARG A 38 -2.50 8.39 20.04
N ILE A 39 -3.81 8.26 20.29
CA ILE A 39 -4.75 9.37 20.43
C ILE A 39 -5.15 9.44 21.91
N PRO A 40 -5.06 10.60 22.57
CA PRO A 40 -5.48 10.73 23.96
C PRO A 40 -6.96 10.39 24.16
N GLY A 41 -7.29 9.71 25.26
CA GLY A 41 -8.67 9.33 25.58
C GLY A 41 -9.27 8.19 24.74
N GLN A 42 -8.55 7.65 23.75
CA GLN A 42 -9.04 6.56 22.92
C GLN A 42 -8.50 5.19 23.36
N GLU A 43 -9.36 4.17 23.32
CA GLU A 43 -8.96 2.79 23.56
C GLU A 43 -8.07 2.23 22.43
N ALA A 44 -7.17 1.32 22.78
CA ALA A 44 -6.29 0.68 21.81
C ALA A 44 -7.10 -0.21 20.86
N VAL A 45 -6.99 0.06 19.56
CA VAL A 45 -7.62 -0.72 18.50
C VAL A 45 -6.58 -1.13 17.47
N ARG A 46 -6.74 -2.34 16.91
CA ARG A 46 -5.98 -2.79 15.74
C ARG A 46 -6.87 -2.73 14.52
N LEU A 47 -6.47 -1.93 13.53
CA LEU A 47 -7.16 -1.83 12.26
C LEU A 47 -6.32 -2.44 11.15
N GLN A 48 -6.99 -3.15 10.25
CA GLN A 48 -6.41 -3.67 9.03
C GLN A 48 -7.13 -3.01 7.86
N THR A 49 -6.63 -1.83 7.49
CA THR A 49 -7.14 -1.05 6.36
C THR A 49 -5.97 -0.69 5.45
N LEU A 50 -6.25 -0.47 4.17
CA LEU A 50 -5.26 0.06 3.24
C LEU A 50 -5.21 1.57 3.40
N THR A 51 -4.04 2.06 3.77
CA THR A 51 -3.76 3.48 3.98
C THR A 51 -2.46 3.85 3.29
N THR A 52 -2.42 5.05 2.73
CA THR A 52 -1.24 5.68 2.15
C THR A 52 -0.68 6.73 3.11
N SER A 53 0.53 7.21 2.82
CA SER A 53 1.09 8.35 3.54
C SER A 53 0.28 9.64 3.36
N ALA A 54 -0.43 9.81 2.25
CA ALA A 54 -1.30 10.95 2.02
C ALA A 54 -2.49 10.96 3.00
N ASP A 55 -3.08 9.79 3.25
CA ASP A 55 -4.19 9.66 4.21
C ASP A 55 -3.75 10.05 5.62
N LEU A 56 -2.51 9.70 6.00
CA LEU A 56 -1.93 10.12 7.28
C LEU A 56 -1.79 11.65 7.37
N VAL A 57 -1.35 12.32 6.31
CA VAL A 57 -1.23 13.78 6.30
C VAL A 57 -2.59 14.45 6.46
N THR A 58 -3.59 14.02 5.70
CA THR A 58 -4.97 14.55 5.81
C THR A 58 -5.51 14.33 7.22
N CYS A 59 -5.32 13.14 7.77
CA CYS A 59 -5.75 12.81 9.11
C CYS A 59 -5.10 13.68 10.20
N LEU A 60 -3.80 13.96 10.08
CA LEU A 60 -3.10 14.85 11.00
C LEU A 60 -3.58 16.31 10.86
N GLN A 61 -3.84 16.77 9.63
CA GLN A 61 -4.35 18.12 9.36
C GLN A 61 -5.74 18.34 9.99
N GLU A 62 -6.62 17.36 9.88
CA GLU A 62 -7.94 17.39 10.53
C GLU A 62 -7.81 17.48 12.05
N TRP A 63 -6.97 16.63 12.65
CA TRP A 63 -6.74 16.64 14.10
C TRP A 63 -6.13 17.95 14.60
N MET A 64 -5.18 18.53 13.86
CA MET A 64 -4.57 19.82 14.22
C MET A 64 -5.53 21.00 14.08
N SER A 65 -6.54 20.87 13.22
CA SER A 65 -7.53 21.93 12.95
C SER A 65 -8.64 21.96 14.00
N ASP A 66 -8.94 20.83 14.63
CA ASP A 66 -9.89 20.73 15.73
C ASP A 66 -9.41 19.70 16.76
N ALA A 67 -8.84 20.18 17.86
CA ALA A 67 -8.34 19.35 18.96
C ALA A 67 -9.46 18.58 19.71
N ALA A 68 -10.74 18.86 19.43
CA ALA A 68 -11.87 18.07 19.93
C ALA A 68 -12.11 16.79 19.12
N VAL A 69 -11.42 16.62 17.98
CA VAL A 69 -11.51 15.39 17.16
C VAL A 69 -10.81 14.25 17.89
N THR A 70 -11.62 13.37 18.49
CA THR A 70 -11.17 12.13 19.14
C THR A 70 -11.25 10.91 18.21
N ASP A 71 -11.80 11.09 17.01
CA ASP A 71 -12.01 10.01 16.03
C ASP A 71 -11.36 10.39 14.70
N LEU A 72 -10.18 9.81 14.45
CA LEU A 72 -9.42 10.04 13.24
C LEU A 72 -10.09 9.35 12.05
N ASN A 73 -10.20 10.04 10.91
CA ASN A 73 -10.81 9.46 9.70
C ASN A 73 -10.08 8.20 9.17
N LEU A 74 -8.81 8.01 9.52
CA LEU A 74 -8.07 6.75 9.28
C LEU A 74 -8.73 5.52 9.94
N LEU A 75 -9.56 5.72 10.97
CA LEU A 75 -10.20 4.66 11.73
C LEU A 75 -11.56 4.25 11.15
N LYS A 76 -12.08 5.01 10.17
CA LYS A 76 -13.39 4.76 9.58
C LYS A 76 -13.24 3.87 8.35
N PRO A 77 -14.06 2.81 8.22
CA PRO A 77 -14.14 2.07 6.98
C PRO A 77 -14.51 3.02 5.84
N ALA A 78 -13.74 3.02 4.76
CA ALA A 78 -14.12 3.74 3.55
C ALA A 78 -15.41 3.13 2.97
N GLU A 79 -16.33 3.98 2.49
CA GLU A 79 -17.56 3.50 1.84
C GLU A 79 -17.26 2.73 0.55
N THR A 80 -16.18 3.10 -0.14
CA THR A 80 -15.62 2.39 -1.29
C THR A 80 -14.34 1.65 -0.89
N PRO A 81 -14.15 0.40 -1.35
CA PRO A 81 -12.92 -0.34 -1.10
C PRO A 81 -11.71 0.47 -1.57
N PRO A 82 -10.73 0.72 -0.70
CA PRO A 82 -9.56 1.50 -1.07
C PRO A 82 -8.75 0.79 -2.16
N VAL A 83 -8.25 1.57 -3.11
CA VAL A 83 -7.33 1.10 -4.16
C VAL A 83 -6.07 1.95 -4.10
N ILE A 84 -4.93 1.31 -3.89
CA ILE A 84 -3.63 1.97 -3.81
C ILE A 84 -2.80 1.57 -5.03
N VAL A 85 -2.29 2.57 -5.75
CA VAL A 85 -1.26 2.36 -6.77
C VAL A 85 0.10 2.40 -6.09
N VAL A 86 0.88 1.34 -6.27
CA VAL A 86 2.25 1.21 -5.77
C VAL A 86 3.18 1.23 -6.97
N GLN A 87 4.31 1.91 -6.85
CA GLN A 87 5.30 1.95 -7.92
C GLN A 87 6.69 1.76 -7.31
N THR A 88 7.48 0.88 -7.93
CA THR A 88 8.90 0.70 -7.63
C THR A 88 9.73 1.14 -8.85
N ALA A 89 11.05 1.00 -8.76
CA ALA A 89 11.94 1.27 -9.89
C ALA A 89 11.71 0.31 -11.08
N THR A 90 11.10 -0.85 -10.86
CA THR A 90 11.03 -1.93 -11.85
C THR A 90 9.60 -2.41 -12.13
N ALA A 91 8.61 -2.03 -11.32
CA ALA A 91 7.24 -2.49 -11.48
C ALA A 91 6.22 -1.43 -11.05
N VAL A 92 4.98 -1.64 -11.51
CA VAL A 92 3.78 -0.92 -11.05
C VAL A 92 2.82 -1.96 -10.48
N GLY A 93 2.14 -1.64 -9.39
CA GLY A 93 1.16 -2.52 -8.78
C GLY A 93 -0.08 -1.78 -8.33
N VAL A 94 -1.18 -2.52 -8.22
CA VAL A 94 -2.45 -2.04 -7.69
C VAL A 94 -2.86 -2.96 -6.55
N ARG A 95 -3.01 -2.38 -5.36
CA ARG A 95 -3.40 -3.07 -4.13
C ARG A 95 -4.85 -2.71 -3.78
N THR A 96 -5.72 -3.71 -3.74
CA THR A 96 -7.06 -3.66 -3.10
C THR A 96 -7.04 -4.53 -1.86
N PRO A 97 -8.03 -4.51 -0.94
CA PRO A 97 -7.98 -5.37 0.25
C PRO A 97 -7.73 -6.85 -0.05
N GLU A 98 -8.31 -7.34 -1.15
CA GLU A 98 -8.33 -8.74 -1.58
C GLU A 98 -7.18 -9.13 -2.52
N PHE A 99 -6.56 -8.17 -3.22
CA PHE A 99 -5.57 -8.50 -4.26
C PHE A 99 -4.41 -7.52 -4.32
N LEU A 100 -3.27 -8.03 -4.78
CA LEU A 100 -2.17 -7.24 -5.33
C LEU A 100 -1.96 -7.67 -6.78
N PHE A 101 -2.26 -6.79 -7.72
CA PHE A 101 -1.85 -6.95 -9.11
C PHE A 101 -0.48 -6.29 -9.31
N VAL A 102 0.43 -6.95 -10.00
CA VAL A 102 1.77 -6.44 -10.31
C VAL A 102 2.00 -6.53 -11.81
N ARG A 103 2.51 -5.45 -12.39
CA ARG A 103 2.96 -5.37 -13.77
C ARG A 103 4.41 -4.91 -13.82
N GLN A 104 5.25 -5.73 -14.41
CA GLN A 104 6.60 -5.37 -14.81
C GLN A 104 6.55 -4.99 -16.31
N PRO A 105 6.83 -3.72 -16.67
CA PRO A 105 6.80 -3.31 -18.07
C PRO A 105 7.89 -4.00 -18.88
N GLU A 106 7.66 -4.10 -20.18
CA GLU A 106 8.66 -4.59 -21.14
C GLU A 106 9.97 -3.79 -21.04
N THR A 107 11.08 -4.53 -21.15
CA THR A 107 12.44 -3.98 -21.19
C THR A 107 13.15 -4.50 -22.43
N GLU A 108 14.35 -3.96 -22.72
CA GLU A 108 15.20 -4.47 -23.81
C GLU A 108 15.51 -5.98 -23.70
N TYR A 109 15.42 -6.55 -22.50
CA TYR A 109 15.83 -7.92 -22.19
C TYR A 109 14.70 -8.85 -21.75
N SER A 110 13.47 -8.35 -21.63
CA SER A 110 12.32 -9.13 -21.13
C SER A 110 11.01 -8.54 -21.61
N ASP A 111 10.10 -9.43 -22.01
CA ASP A 111 8.71 -9.09 -22.28
C ASP A 111 8.01 -8.55 -21.03
N GLU A 112 6.88 -7.87 -21.24
CA GLU A 112 5.97 -7.45 -20.17
C GLU A 112 5.47 -8.67 -19.39
N GLN A 113 5.49 -8.58 -18.06
CA GLN A 113 5.01 -9.63 -17.17
C GLN A 113 3.96 -9.09 -16.22
N THR A 114 2.92 -9.88 -15.97
CA THR A 114 1.86 -9.57 -15.01
C THR A 114 1.65 -10.74 -14.06
N ALA A 115 1.20 -10.44 -12.85
CA ALA A 115 0.81 -11.43 -11.86
C ALA A 115 -0.28 -10.86 -10.95
N LEU A 116 -1.13 -11.72 -10.41
CA LEU A 116 -2.16 -11.36 -9.44
C LEU A 116 -2.00 -12.22 -8.19
N TYR A 117 -1.88 -11.60 -7.02
CA TYR A 117 -1.71 -12.31 -5.75
C TYR A 117 -2.89 -12.06 -4.82
N ALA A 118 -3.41 -13.11 -4.18
CA ALA A 118 -4.51 -13.01 -3.21
C ALA A 118 -4.03 -12.43 -1.87
N LYS A 119 -4.82 -11.54 -1.26
CA LYS A 119 -4.47 -10.84 -0.03
C LYS A 119 -5.65 -10.89 0.95
N PRO A 120 -5.39 -10.96 2.27
CA PRO A 120 -4.07 -10.99 2.93
C PRO A 120 -3.39 -12.38 2.98
N GLU A 121 -4.01 -13.42 2.42
CA GLU A 121 -3.59 -14.82 2.61
C GLU A 121 -2.22 -15.13 1.98
N ASP A 122 -1.90 -14.55 0.82
CA ASP A 122 -0.59 -14.69 0.17
C ASP A 122 0.30 -13.47 0.46
N ALA A 123 0.85 -13.42 1.67
CA ALA A 123 1.72 -12.34 2.10
C ALA A 123 3.04 -12.26 1.29
N TRP A 124 3.46 -13.37 0.67
CA TRP A 124 4.76 -13.50 0.02
C TRP A 124 4.71 -13.53 -1.50
N ASN A 125 3.53 -13.33 -2.09
CA ASN A 125 3.34 -13.31 -3.55
C ASN A 125 3.83 -14.62 -4.21
N VAL A 126 3.53 -15.76 -3.59
CA VAL A 126 4.02 -17.07 -4.06
C VAL A 126 3.06 -17.68 -5.08
N ASN A 127 1.78 -17.37 -5.01
CA ASN A 127 0.75 -17.97 -5.84
C ASN A 127 0.15 -16.91 -6.77
N ASP A 128 0.58 -16.92 -8.03
CA ASP A 128 -0.13 -16.18 -9.07
C ASP A 128 -1.49 -16.82 -9.34
N VAL A 129 -2.55 -16.09 -8.99
CA VAL A 129 -3.96 -16.49 -9.13
C VAL A 129 -4.65 -15.79 -10.31
N SER A 130 -3.88 -15.22 -11.24
CA SER A 130 -4.41 -14.47 -12.38
C SER A 130 -5.30 -15.32 -13.30
N ALA A 131 -4.99 -16.60 -13.44
CA ALA A 131 -5.76 -17.54 -14.27
C ALA A 131 -7.13 -17.87 -13.68
N GLU A 132 -7.27 -17.88 -12.35
CA GLU A 132 -8.53 -18.13 -11.65
C GLU A 132 -9.41 -16.88 -11.56
N TYR A 133 -8.80 -15.69 -11.51
CA TYR A 133 -9.49 -14.41 -11.29
C TYR A 133 -9.30 -13.43 -12.46
N ILE A 134 -9.54 -13.89 -13.69
CA ILE A 134 -9.30 -13.15 -14.94
C ILE A 134 -9.95 -11.76 -14.93
N GLU A 135 -11.25 -11.66 -14.59
CA GLU A 135 -11.97 -10.38 -14.55
C GLU A 135 -11.36 -9.39 -13.56
N SER A 136 -10.88 -9.89 -12.41
CA SER A 136 -10.19 -9.04 -11.43
C SER A 136 -8.83 -8.59 -11.95
N ALA A 137 -8.07 -9.50 -12.58
CA ALA A 137 -6.79 -9.16 -13.19
C ALA A 137 -6.93 -8.08 -14.27
N GLU A 138 -7.89 -8.22 -15.19
CA GLU A 138 -8.16 -7.24 -16.25
C GLU A 138 -8.59 -5.88 -15.68
N ARG A 139 -9.50 -5.89 -14.70
CA ARG A 139 -9.96 -4.67 -14.02
C ARG A 139 -8.81 -3.93 -13.34
N LEU A 140 -7.91 -4.66 -12.67
CA LEU A 140 -6.77 -4.05 -11.98
C LEU A 140 -5.67 -3.61 -12.94
N ASP A 141 -5.44 -4.33 -14.05
CA ASP A 141 -4.52 -3.90 -15.11
C ASP A 141 -4.94 -2.56 -15.74
N ALA A 142 -6.25 -2.35 -15.91
CA ALA A 142 -6.80 -1.09 -16.40
C ALA A 142 -6.53 0.10 -15.47
N LEU A 143 -6.33 -0.15 -14.17
CA LEU A 143 -5.99 0.86 -13.18
C LEU A 143 -4.48 1.12 -13.08
N CYS A 144 -3.64 0.22 -13.60
CA CYS A 144 -2.19 0.40 -13.56
C CYS A 144 -1.71 1.49 -14.56
N PRO A 145 -0.94 2.49 -14.10
CA PRO A 145 -0.24 3.43 -14.98
C PRO A 145 0.67 2.74 -16.01
N ARG A 146 0.51 3.06 -17.30
CA ARG A 146 1.19 2.41 -18.44
C ARG A 146 2.69 2.71 -18.57
N GLY A 147 3.31 3.34 -17.58
CA GLY A 147 4.74 3.61 -17.59
C GLY A 147 5.29 3.80 -16.18
N LEU A 148 6.59 3.53 -16.02
CA LEU A 148 7.33 3.90 -14.83
C LEU A 148 7.64 5.38 -14.92
N THR A 149 7.12 6.17 -13.97
CA THR A 149 7.64 7.52 -13.77
C THR A 149 9.11 7.38 -13.36
N LYS A 150 10.01 7.92 -14.18
CA LYS A 150 11.42 8.04 -13.80
C LYS A 150 11.45 8.99 -12.60
N THR A 151 11.54 8.45 -11.39
CA THR A 151 11.97 9.25 -10.25
C THR A 151 13.38 9.72 -10.59
N SER A 152 13.51 11.00 -10.93
CA SER A 152 14.81 11.63 -11.05
C SER A 152 15.51 11.46 -9.71
N ASP A 153 16.49 10.56 -9.66
CA ASP A 153 17.30 10.34 -8.47
C ASP A 153 17.82 11.70 -8.00
N GLY A 154 17.37 12.09 -6.80
CA GLY A 154 17.91 13.23 -6.08
C GLY A 154 19.38 12.96 -5.82
N LYS A 155 20.24 13.75 -6.48
CA LYS A 155 21.65 13.89 -6.13
C LYS A 155 21.81 14.48 -4.74
#